data_AF-A0A1F7L237-F1
#
_entry.id   AF-A0A1F7L237-F1
#
_cell.length_a   1.000
_cell.length_b   1.000
_cell.length_c   1.000
_cell.angle_alpha   90.00
_cell.angle_beta   90.00
_cell.angle_gamma   90.00
#
_symmetry.space_group_name_H-M   'P 1'
#
loop_
_entity.id
_entity.type
_entity.pdbx_description
1 polymer ?
#
loop_
_entity_poly.entity_id
_entity_poly.type
_entity_poly.pdbx_seq_one_letter_code
_entity_poly.pdbx_strand_id
1 'polypeptide(L)'
;MSKFNDQNLIPLHDPVAFRRRFKSRKRTIESFEAHANIDRSPTEKLADLMTSRLGSMGFLIINVIWFSSWILINTGHVPSIRIFDPFPFGLLTMIVSLEAIFLAIIVLISQNRAAKIDDLRDEIDLHINTIAEEEITKTIELLILLLKKNNIDVSKDLELKQMLEPTNTENIQQTLKKQVG
;
A
#
# COMPACT_ATOMS: atom_id res chain seq x y z
N MET A 1 -52.88 3.93 19.31
CA MET A 1 -52.95 4.65 18.02
C MET A 1 -51.66 5.44 17.85
N SER A 2 -50.61 4.80 17.33
CA SER A 2 -49.39 5.47 16.88
C SER A 2 -48.95 4.74 15.62
N LYS A 3 -49.19 5.37 14.47
CA LYS A 3 -48.82 4.86 13.16
C LYS A 3 -47.28 4.85 13.12
N PHE A 4 -46.67 3.69 13.33
CA PHE A 4 -45.29 3.49 12.93
C PHE A 4 -45.22 3.71 11.42
N ASN A 5 -44.50 4.76 11.05
CA ASN A 5 -44.38 5.25 9.69
C ASN A 5 -43.48 4.29 8.89
N ASP A 6 -44.10 3.36 8.16
CA ASP A 6 -43.43 2.39 7.27
C ASP A 6 -42.64 3.03 6.10
N GLN A 7 -42.64 4.36 5.98
CA GLN A 7 -41.92 5.10 4.92
C GLN A 7 -40.42 5.34 5.19
N ASN A 8 -39.91 4.97 6.38
CA ASN A 8 -38.47 5.01 6.68
C ASN A 8 -37.78 3.64 6.57
N LEU A 9 -38.46 2.65 5.98
CA LEU A 9 -37.83 1.39 5.62
C LEU A 9 -36.95 1.62 4.38
N ILE A 10 -35.63 1.53 4.57
CA ILE A 10 -34.67 1.42 3.46
C ILE A 10 -35.18 0.29 2.56
N PRO A 11 -35.42 0.53 1.25
CA PRO A 11 -35.97 -0.50 0.38
C PRO A 11 -34.93 -1.62 0.23
N LEU A 12 -35.13 -2.71 0.98
CA LEU A 12 -34.31 -3.93 0.99
C LEU A 12 -34.41 -4.75 -0.31
N HIS A 13 -34.96 -4.18 -1.38
CA HIS A 13 -35.25 -4.88 -2.64
C HIS A 13 -34.84 -4.11 -3.91
N ASP A 14 -33.84 -3.23 -3.83
CA ASP A 14 -33.25 -2.62 -5.04
C ASP A 14 -31.92 -3.32 -5.44
N PRO A 15 -31.95 -4.30 -6.36
CA PRO A 15 -30.74 -4.94 -6.89
C PRO A 15 -29.82 -3.96 -7.65
N VAL A 16 -30.30 -2.77 -8.01
CA VAL A 16 -29.52 -1.69 -8.64
C VAL A 16 -28.81 -0.85 -7.58
N ALA A 17 -29.44 -0.56 -6.44
CA ALA A 17 -28.80 0.12 -5.31
C ALA A 17 -27.64 -0.71 -4.73
N PHE A 18 -27.84 -2.02 -4.58
CA PHE A 18 -26.79 -2.95 -4.16
C PHE A 18 -25.58 -2.94 -5.13
N ARG A 19 -25.85 -3.03 -6.44
CA ARG A 19 -24.79 -2.95 -7.47
C ARG A 19 -24.11 -1.59 -7.54
N ARG A 20 -24.83 -0.48 -7.35
CA ARG A 20 -24.24 0.87 -7.27
C ARG A 20 -23.28 0.97 -6.09
N ARG A 21 -23.65 0.45 -4.91
CA ARG A 21 -22.80 0.50 -3.72
C ARG A 21 -21.47 -0.25 -3.93
N PHE A 22 -21.49 -1.43 -4.56
CA PHE A 22 -20.27 -2.15 -4.94
C PHE A 22 -19.45 -1.44 -6.01
N LYS A 23 -20.10 -0.93 -7.07
CA LYS A 23 -19.41 -0.24 -8.16
C LYS A 23 -18.81 1.11 -7.71
N SER A 24 -19.42 1.77 -6.73
CA SER A 24 -18.88 2.98 -6.12
C SER A 24 -17.68 2.67 -5.22
N ARG A 25 -17.74 1.63 -4.38
CA ARG A 25 -16.59 1.20 -3.54
C ARG A 25 -15.35 0.87 -4.39
N LYS A 26 -15.54 0.13 -5.49
CA LYS A 26 -14.45 -0.18 -6.42
C LYS A 26 -13.84 1.08 -7.03
N ARG A 27 -14.67 2.05 -7.43
CA ARG A 27 -14.18 3.33 -7.95
C ARG A 27 -13.50 4.18 -6.90
N THR A 28 -13.92 4.12 -5.63
CA THR A 28 -13.26 4.85 -4.54
C THR A 28 -11.84 4.32 -4.35
N ILE A 29 -11.66 2.98 -4.29
CA ILE A 29 -10.33 2.34 -4.20
C ILE A 29 -9.47 2.66 -5.43
N GLU A 30 -10.01 2.48 -6.64
CA GLU A 30 -9.29 2.80 -7.89
C GLU A 30 -8.96 4.31 -7.99
N SER A 31 -9.87 5.18 -7.56
CA SER A 31 -9.63 6.62 -7.54
C SER A 31 -8.58 6.99 -6.51
N PHE A 32 -8.47 6.28 -5.40
CA PHE A 32 -7.49 6.54 -4.36
C PHE A 32 -6.08 6.13 -4.82
N GLU A 33 -5.94 4.94 -5.41
CA GLU A 33 -4.69 4.54 -6.07
C GLU A 33 -4.33 5.49 -7.22
N ALA A 34 -5.32 5.96 -7.97
CA ALA A 34 -5.09 6.96 -9.00
C ALA A 34 -4.69 8.31 -8.41
N HIS A 35 -5.29 8.77 -7.31
CA HIS A 35 -5.00 10.08 -6.68
C HIS A 35 -3.63 10.10 -6.00
N ALA A 36 -3.21 8.99 -5.37
CA ALA A 36 -1.82 8.78 -4.95
C ALA A 36 -0.81 8.85 -6.12
N ASN A 37 -1.31 8.75 -7.35
CA ASN A 37 -0.56 8.83 -8.58
C ASN A 37 -0.77 10.13 -9.38
N ILE A 38 -1.65 11.05 -8.94
CA ILE A 38 -2.06 12.23 -9.72
C ILE A 38 -1.32 13.51 -9.31
N ASP A 39 -0.82 13.63 -8.08
CA ASP A 39 0.00 14.78 -7.63
C ASP A 39 1.46 14.73 -8.14
N ARG A 40 1.64 14.23 -9.37
CA ARG A 40 2.96 14.05 -9.98
C ARG A 40 3.57 15.40 -10.37
N SER A 41 4.37 15.95 -9.47
CA SER A 41 5.39 16.94 -9.82
C SER A 41 6.26 16.41 -10.97
N PRO A 42 6.74 17.25 -11.90
CA PRO A 42 7.68 16.82 -12.95
C PRO A 42 8.91 16.08 -12.40
N THR A 43 9.31 16.36 -11.15
CA THR A 43 10.38 15.65 -10.44
C THR A 43 10.02 14.22 -10.07
N GLU A 44 8.77 13.92 -9.73
CA GLU A 44 8.31 12.57 -9.38
C GLU A 44 8.15 11.68 -10.61
N LYS A 45 7.75 12.25 -11.77
CA LYS A 45 7.77 11.52 -13.05
C LYS A 45 9.17 11.11 -13.45
N LEU A 46 10.16 11.97 -13.20
CA LEU A 46 11.56 11.66 -13.43
C LEU A 46 12.04 10.57 -12.46
N ALA A 47 11.68 10.67 -11.18
CA ALA A 47 12.00 9.67 -10.17
C ALA A 47 11.42 8.28 -10.52
N ASP A 48 10.15 8.16 -10.93
CA ASP A 48 9.55 6.88 -11.35
C ASP A 48 10.25 6.29 -12.59
N LEU A 49 10.63 7.14 -13.56
CA LEU A 49 11.39 6.71 -14.75
C LEU A 49 12.79 6.22 -14.37
N MET A 50 13.43 6.87 -13.40
CA MET A 50 14.73 6.45 -12.89
C MET A 50 14.60 5.18 -12.04
N THR A 51 13.67 5.09 -11.10
CA THR A 51 13.43 3.88 -10.28
C THR A 51 13.15 2.66 -11.16
N SER A 52 12.30 2.78 -12.18
CA SER A 52 12.00 1.66 -13.08
C SER A 52 13.21 1.21 -13.92
N ARG A 53 14.12 2.14 -14.28
CA ARG A 53 15.36 1.82 -15.00
C ARG A 53 16.46 1.30 -14.08
N LEU A 54 16.61 1.86 -12.88
CA LEU A 54 17.63 1.52 -11.89
C LEU A 54 17.31 0.21 -11.17
N GLY A 55 16.03 -0.11 -10.97
CA GLY A 55 15.57 -1.39 -10.42
C GLY A 55 15.55 -2.55 -11.42
N SER A 56 15.93 -2.30 -12.68
CA SER A 56 15.96 -3.34 -13.71
C SER A 56 17.30 -4.09 -13.69
N MET A 57 17.22 -5.42 -13.83
CA MET A 57 18.40 -6.27 -14.01
C MET A 57 19.29 -5.82 -15.20
N GLY A 58 18.70 -5.15 -16.20
CA GLY A 58 19.43 -4.61 -17.33
C GLY A 58 20.43 -3.50 -16.97
N PHE A 59 20.12 -2.64 -16.00
CA PHE A 59 21.03 -1.56 -15.58
C PHE A 59 22.30 -2.12 -14.93
N LEU A 60 22.15 -3.17 -14.11
CA LEU A 60 23.28 -3.86 -13.50
C LEU A 60 24.19 -4.50 -14.56
N ILE A 61 23.62 -5.16 -15.56
CA ILE A 61 24.38 -5.80 -16.64
C ILE A 61 25.16 -4.76 -17.45
N ILE A 62 24.55 -3.62 -17.79
CA ILE A 62 25.22 -2.53 -18.51
C ILE A 62 26.41 -2.00 -17.72
N ASN A 63 26.25 -1.77 -16.42
CA ASN A 63 27.33 -1.31 -15.54
C ASN A 63 28.48 -2.33 -15.47
N VAL A 64 28.17 -3.62 -15.31
CA VAL A 64 29.19 -4.68 -15.28
C VAL A 64 29.97 -4.74 -16.60
N ILE A 65 29.31 -4.64 -17.74
CA ILE A 65 29.95 -4.60 -19.06
C ILE A 65 30.81 -3.34 -19.19
N TRP A 66 30.30 -2.18 -18.78
CA TRP A 66 31.04 -0.92 -18.80
C TRP A 66 32.31 -0.98 -17.96
N PHE A 67 32.23 -1.43 -16.71
CA PHE A 67 33.39 -1.60 -15.82
C PHE A 67 34.39 -2.61 -16.37
N SER A 68 33.90 -3.75 -16.87
CA SER A 68 34.76 -4.78 -17.47
C SER A 68 35.49 -4.23 -18.70
N SER A 69 34.80 -3.48 -19.55
CA SER A 69 35.39 -2.82 -20.72
C SER A 69 36.43 -1.76 -20.31
N TRP A 70 36.15 -0.96 -19.28
CA TRP A 70 37.07 0.06 -18.78
C TRP A 70 38.37 -0.56 -18.26
N ILE A 71 38.26 -1.62 -17.46
CA ILE A 71 39.41 -2.36 -16.93
C ILE A 71 40.21 -2.97 -18.08
N LEU A 72 39.56 -3.61 -19.05
CA LEU A 72 40.24 -4.27 -20.18
C LEU A 72 41.05 -3.27 -21.04
N ILE A 73 40.48 -2.09 -21.29
CA ILE A 73 41.15 -0.99 -22.02
C ILE A 73 42.36 -0.46 -21.23
N ASN A 74 42.21 -0.25 -19.93
CA ASN A 74 43.28 0.31 -19.08
C ASN A 74 44.34 -0.72 -18.64
N THR A 75 44.09 -2.02 -18.82
CA THR A 75 45.06 -3.11 -18.58
C THR A 75 46.03 -3.30 -19.76
N GLY A 76 46.02 -2.40 -20.75
CA GLY A 76 47.00 -2.39 -21.83
C GLY A 76 46.86 -3.51 -22.86
N HIS A 77 45.73 -4.23 -22.87
CA HIS A 77 45.43 -5.27 -23.87
C HIS A 77 45.05 -4.68 -25.24
N VAL A 78 44.88 -3.35 -25.34
CA VAL A 78 44.56 -2.65 -26.58
C VAL A 78 45.80 -1.85 -27.05
N PRO A 79 46.50 -2.27 -28.12
CA PRO A 79 47.78 -1.70 -28.54
C PRO A 79 47.75 -0.22 -28.96
N SER A 80 46.56 0.35 -29.20
CA SER A 80 46.38 1.71 -29.74
C SER A 80 45.91 2.75 -28.72
N ILE A 81 45.68 2.39 -27.46
CA ILE A 81 45.13 3.32 -26.45
C ILE A 81 46.16 3.53 -25.34
N ARG A 82 46.51 4.79 -25.08
CA ARG A 82 47.38 5.15 -23.96
C ARG A 82 46.65 4.86 -22.64
N ILE A 83 47.32 4.17 -21.72
CA ILE A 83 46.80 3.88 -20.37
C ILE A 83 46.51 5.23 -19.69
N PHE A 84 45.23 5.51 -19.45
CA PHE A 84 44.76 6.79 -18.89
C PHE A 84 44.43 6.67 -17.40
N ASP A 85 43.95 5.50 -16.97
CA ASP A 85 43.60 5.19 -15.57
C ASP A 85 44.39 3.94 -15.11
N PRO A 86 45.68 4.08 -14.74
CA PRO A 86 46.49 2.97 -14.28
C PRO A 86 45.98 2.42 -12.95
N PHE A 87 46.24 1.13 -12.68
CA PHE A 87 45.96 0.52 -11.38
C PHE A 87 46.57 1.39 -10.26
N PRO A 88 45.78 1.87 -9.28
CA PRO A 88 44.52 1.31 -8.76
C PRO A 88 43.18 1.87 -9.31
N PHE A 89 43.12 2.41 -10.53
CA PHE A 89 41.91 2.94 -11.18
C PHE A 89 41.24 4.08 -10.38
N GLY A 90 41.99 5.15 -10.12
CA GLY A 90 41.51 6.28 -9.32
C GLY A 90 40.33 7.02 -9.96
N LEU A 91 40.33 7.17 -11.28
CA LEU A 91 39.25 7.87 -12.00
C LEU A 91 37.96 7.05 -12.02
N LEU A 92 38.07 5.74 -12.31
CA LEU A 92 36.93 4.82 -12.24
C LEU A 92 36.29 4.87 -10.85
N THR A 93 37.10 4.76 -9.80
CA THR A 93 36.61 4.73 -8.41
C THR A 93 35.90 6.03 -8.03
N MET A 94 36.41 7.18 -8.48
CA MET A 94 35.78 8.48 -8.23
C MET A 94 34.43 8.62 -8.94
N ILE A 95 34.33 8.18 -10.20
CA ILE A 95 33.07 8.24 -10.95
C ILE A 95 32.03 7.30 -10.34
N VAL A 96 32.43 6.07 -10.01
CA VAL A 96 31.54 5.06 -9.41
C VAL A 96 31.05 5.50 -8.03
N SER A 97 31.90 6.14 -7.21
CA SER A 97 31.48 6.62 -5.89
C SER A 97 30.43 7.73 -6.01
N LEU A 98 30.61 8.66 -6.95
CA LEU A 98 29.63 9.70 -7.23
C LEU A 98 28.32 9.10 -7.75
N GLU A 99 28.40 8.17 -8.70
CA GLU A 99 27.23 7.46 -9.23
C GLU A 99 26.46 6.74 -8.12
N ALA A 100 27.15 6.03 -7.22
CA ALA A 100 26.54 5.33 -6.09
C ALA A 100 25.77 6.27 -5.15
N ILE A 101 26.30 7.47 -4.88
CA ILE A 101 25.60 8.49 -4.07
C ILE A 101 24.30 8.93 -4.75
N PHE A 102 24.35 9.20 -6.06
CA PHE A 102 23.15 9.57 -6.82
C PHE A 102 22.09 8.45 -6.80
N LEU A 103 22.51 7.19 -7.00
CA LEU A 103 21.62 6.03 -6.93
C LEU A 103 20.98 5.89 -5.54
N ALA A 104 21.77 6.02 -4.48
CA ALA A 104 21.29 5.92 -3.11
C ALA A 104 20.22 6.98 -2.79
N ILE A 105 20.41 8.22 -3.24
CA ILE A 105 19.43 9.30 -3.05
C ILE A 105 18.12 9.01 -3.79
N ILE A 106 18.20 8.56 -5.05
CA ILE A 106 17.01 8.20 -5.84
C ILE A 106 16.25 7.05 -5.17
N VAL A 107 16.97 6.02 -4.72
CA VAL A 107 16.39 4.90 -3.98
C VAL A 107 15.72 5.38 -2.70
N LEU A 108 16.36 6.25 -1.92
CA LEU A 108 15.80 6.76 -0.67
C LEU A 108 14.53 7.59 -0.90
N ILE A 109 14.52 8.44 -1.94
CA ILE A 109 13.32 9.18 -2.33
C ILE A 109 12.19 8.22 -2.72
N SER A 110 12.51 7.19 -3.51
CA SER A 110 11.52 6.19 -3.94
C SER A 110 10.98 5.38 -2.76
N GLN A 111 11.84 5.02 -1.80
CA GLN A 111 11.47 4.31 -0.58
C GLN A 111 10.58 5.17 0.31
N ASN A 112 10.94 6.43 0.54
CA ASN A 112 10.14 7.35 1.35
C ASN A 112 8.74 7.58 0.75
N ARG A 113 8.66 7.63 -0.60
CA ARG A 113 7.37 7.70 -1.31
C ARG A 113 6.56 6.42 -1.14
N ALA A 114 7.18 5.25 -1.30
CA ALA A 114 6.51 3.96 -1.11
C ALA A 114 5.96 3.83 0.33
N ALA A 115 6.77 4.15 1.33
CA ALA A 115 6.36 4.14 2.74
C ALA A 115 5.13 5.01 3.00
N LYS A 116 5.09 6.24 2.45
CA LYS A 116 3.92 7.13 2.59
C LYS A 116 2.65 6.55 1.95
N ILE A 117 2.78 5.83 0.83
CA ILE A 117 1.64 5.18 0.17
C ILE A 117 1.16 3.99 0.99
N ASP A 118 2.09 3.21 1.54
CA ASP A 118 1.78 2.05 2.38
C ASP A 118 1.10 2.49 3.68
N ASP A 119 1.60 3.53 4.37
CA ASP A 119 0.95 4.11 5.56
C ASP A 119 -0.52 4.50 5.30
N LEU A 120 -0.77 5.11 4.13
CA LEU A 120 -2.10 5.56 3.74
C LEU A 120 -3.02 4.39 3.38
N ARG A 121 -2.48 3.34 2.77
CA ARG A 121 -3.21 2.09 2.51
C ARG A 121 -3.59 1.41 3.82
N ASP A 122 -2.68 1.35 4.78
CA ASP A 122 -2.93 0.77 6.09
C ASP A 122 -4.04 1.52 6.85
N GLU A 123 -4.05 2.86 6.80
CA GLU A 123 -5.11 3.67 7.40
C GLU A 123 -6.49 3.40 6.75
N ILE A 124 -6.53 3.27 5.43
CA ILE A 124 -7.76 2.98 4.70
C ILE A 124 -8.26 1.58 4.99
N ASP A 125 -7.38 0.58 4.99
CA ASP A 125 -7.73 -0.80 5.28
C ASP A 125 -8.26 -0.94 6.70
N LEU A 126 -7.68 -0.23 7.67
CA LEU A 126 -8.20 -0.15 9.03
C LEU A 126 -9.61 0.46 9.03
N HIS A 127 -9.83 1.55 8.31
CA HIS A 127 -11.14 2.20 8.25
C HIS A 127 -12.21 1.31 7.59
N ILE A 128 -11.85 0.61 6.50
CA ILE A 128 -12.74 -0.34 5.83
C ILE A 128 -13.09 -1.49 6.77
N ASN A 129 -12.11 -2.01 7.52
CA ASN A 129 -12.34 -3.08 8.49
C ASN A 129 -13.28 -2.65 9.61
N THR A 130 -13.13 -1.44 10.16
CA THR A 130 -14.06 -0.91 11.17
C THR A 130 -15.48 -0.80 10.62
N ILE A 131 -15.65 -0.28 9.40
CA ILE A 131 -16.97 -0.21 8.76
C ILE A 131 -17.53 -1.62 8.52
N ALA A 132 -16.71 -2.56 8.08
CA ALA A 132 -17.12 -3.93 7.86
C ALA A 132 -17.59 -4.60 9.16
N GLU A 133 -16.89 -4.36 10.27
CA GLU A 133 -17.29 -4.80 11.60
C GLU A 133 -18.66 -4.23 11.98
N GLU A 134 -18.88 -2.92 11.83
CA GLU A 134 -20.18 -2.29 12.09
C GLU A 134 -21.30 -2.87 11.20
N GLU A 135 -21.04 -3.07 9.90
CA GLU A 135 -22.00 -3.67 8.96
C GLU A 135 -22.32 -5.14 9.33
N ILE A 136 -21.34 -5.91 9.79
CA ILE A 136 -21.50 -7.29 10.27
C ILE A 136 -22.32 -7.30 11.55
N THR A 137 -21.97 -6.50 12.55
CA THR A 137 -22.70 -6.38 13.82
C THR A 137 -24.16 -5.99 13.57
N LYS A 138 -24.41 -5.02 12.68
CA LYS A 138 -25.78 -4.66 12.26
C LYS A 138 -26.51 -5.82 11.60
N THR A 139 -25.82 -6.61 10.78
CA THR A 139 -26.42 -7.80 10.15
C THR A 139 -26.80 -8.85 11.19
N ILE A 140 -25.93 -9.09 12.18
CA ILE A 140 -26.18 -9.97 13.31
C ILE A 140 -27.39 -9.48 14.13
N GLU A 141 -27.46 -8.19 14.46
CA GLU A 141 -28.61 -7.59 15.15
C GLU A 141 -29.92 -7.84 14.39
N LEU A 142 -29.93 -7.62 13.07
CA LEU A 142 -31.11 -7.86 12.23
C LEU A 142 -31.51 -9.35 12.23
N LEU A 143 -30.55 -10.27 12.19
CA LEU A 143 -30.81 -11.71 12.28
C LEU A 143 -31.42 -12.08 13.64
N ILE A 144 -30.91 -11.52 14.74
CA ILE A 144 -31.46 -11.71 16.09
C ILE A 144 -32.91 -11.22 16.15
N LEU A 145 -33.22 -10.06 15.57
CA LEU A 145 -34.59 -9.54 15.51
C LEU A 145 -35.53 -10.50 14.76
N LEU A 146 -35.07 -11.11 13.66
CA LEU A 146 -35.83 -12.12 12.93
C LEU A 146 -36.03 -13.41 13.74
N LEU A 147 -35.00 -13.93 14.41
CA LEU A 147 -35.08 -15.13 15.23
C LEU A 147 -36.05 -14.93 16.42
N LYS A 148 -35.97 -13.78 17.08
CA LYS A 148 -36.89 -13.40 18.17
C LYS A 148 -38.35 -13.33 17.69
N LYS A 149 -38.59 -12.80 16.49
CA LYS A 149 -39.93 -12.77 15.87
C LYS A 149 -40.48 -14.18 15.57
N ASN A 150 -39.60 -15.15 15.30
CA ASN A 150 -39.96 -16.55 15.08
C ASN A 150 -39.99 -17.39 16.38
N ASN A 151 -39.96 -16.73 17.56
CA ASN A 151 -39.94 -17.38 18.88
C ASN A 151 -38.72 -18.27 19.15
N ILE A 152 -37.61 -18.02 18.46
CA ILE A 152 -36.33 -18.69 18.71
C ILE A 152 -35.51 -17.81 19.65
N ASP A 153 -35.23 -18.31 20.86
CA ASP A 153 -34.43 -17.60 21.86
C ASP A 153 -32.93 -17.86 21.66
N VAL A 154 -32.22 -16.84 21.21
CA VAL A 154 -30.75 -16.83 21.05
C VAL A 154 -30.03 -16.12 22.21
N SER A 155 -30.75 -15.69 23.25
CA SER A 155 -30.19 -14.87 24.35
C SER A 155 -29.15 -15.60 25.21
N LYS A 156 -29.05 -16.94 25.08
CA LYS A 156 -28.13 -17.79 25.82
C LYS A 156 -26.82 -18.07 25.09
N ASP A 157 -26.71 -17.66 23.81
CA ASP A 157 -25.48 -17.84 23.05
C ASP A 157 -24.42 -16.84 23.51
N LEU A 158 -23.33 -17.37 24.10
CA LEU A 158 -22.22 -16.58 24.62
C LEU A 158 -21.36 -16.00 23.49
N GLU A 159 -21.19 -16.77 22.41
CA GLU A 159 -20.38 -16.38 21.25
C GLU A 159 -21.05 -15.21 20.52
N LEU A 160 -22.37 -15.27 20.36
CA LEU A 160 -23.17 -14.19 19.79
C LEU A 160 -23.08 -12.88 20.60
N LYS A 161 -23.07 -12.96 21.93
CA LYS A 161 -22.88 -11.79 22.80
C LYS A 161 -21.49 -11.18 22.63
N GLN A 162 -20.46 -12.02 22.50
CA GLN A 162 -19.09 -11.56 22.26
C GLN A 162 -18.95 -10.88 20.90
N MET A 163 -19.62 -11.39 19.85
CA MET A 163 -19.60 -10.78 18.51
C MET A 163 -20.33 -9.42 18.44
N LEU A 164 -21.26 -9.15 19.36
CA LEU A 164 -21.97 -7.87 19.43
C LEU A 164 -21.19 -6.82 20.25
N GLU A 165 -20.18 -7.23 21.02
CA GLU A 165 -19.34 -6.27 21.72
C GLU A 165 -18.42 -5.57 20.71
N PRO A 166 -18.35 -4.23 20.72
CA PRO A 166 -17.46 -3.51 19.81
C PRO A 166 -16.01 -3.90 20.11
N THR A 167 -15.20 -4.12 19.08
CA THR A 167 -13.75 -4.30 19.25
C THR A 167 -13.17 -3.05 19.92
N ASN A 168 -12.81 -3.18 21.19
CA ASN A 168 -12.26 -2.06 21.96
C ASN A 168 -10.84 -1.73 21.48
N THR A 169 -10.73 -0.74 20.61
CA THR A 169 -9.48 -0.22 20.05
C THR A 169 -8.51 0.29 21.12
N GLU A 170 -8.98 0.71 22.30
CA GLU A 170 -8.11 1.13 23.41
C GLU A 170 -7.30 -0.03 24.00
N ASN A 171 -7.91 -1.22 24.10
CA ASN A 171 -7.20 -2.43 24.56
C ASN A 171 -6.12 -2.85 23.55
N ILE A 172 -6.38 -2.71 22.25
CA ILE A 172 -5.40 -3.00 21.21
C ILE A 172 -4.24 -2.01 21.28
N GLN A 173 -4.51 -0.71 21.41
CA GLN A 173 -3.48 0.32 21.59
C GLN A 173 -2.62 0.10 22.84
N GLN A 174 -3.22 -0.30 23.97
CA GLN A 174 -2.48 -0.62 25.19
C GLN A 174 -1.59 -1.86 25.02
N THR A 175 -2.07 -2.87 24.31
CA THR A 175 -1.32 -4.11 24.05
C THR A 175 -0.13 -3.85 23.12
N LEU A 176 -0.33 -3.04 22.07
CA LEU A 176 0.73 -2.60 21.17
C LEU A 176 1.77 -1.74 21.90
N LYS A 177 1.35 -0.77 22.73
CA LYS A 177 2.27 0.04 23.55
C LYS A 177 3.12 -0.80 24.51
N LYS A 178 2.58 -1.90 25.03
CA LYS A 178 3.32 -2.85 25.90
C LYS A 178 4.31 -3.75 25.15
N GLN A 179 4.13 -3.94 23.85
CA GLN A 179 5.04 -4.77 23.04
C GLN A 179 6.14 -3.95 22.38
N VAL A 180 5.89 -2.66 22.13
CA VAL A 180 6.83 -1.75 21.46
C VAL A 180 7.60 -0.84 22.45
N GLY A 181 7.13 -0.72 23.69
CA GLY A 181 7.84 -0.03 24.79
C GLY A 181 8.46 -0.99 25.78
#